data_AF-Q01601-F1
#
_entry.id   AF-Q01601-F1
#
_cell.length_a   1.000
_cell.length_b   1.000
_cell.length_c   1.000
_cell.angle_alpha   90.00
_cell.angle_beta   90.00
_cell.angle_gamma   90.00
#
_symmetry.space_group_name_H-M   'P 1'
#
loop_
_entity.id
_entity.type
_entity.pdbx_description
1 polymer ?
#
loop_
_entity_poly.entity_id
_entity_poly.type
_entity_poly.pdbx_seq_one_letter_code
_entity_poly.pdbx_strand_id
1 'polypeptide(L)' 'TTTTTTTTTTTTTTTTTTTTTTKPGSGGKGTEECTMIQTTDTWVTSTSLHTSTTTR' A
#
# COMPACT_ATOMS: atom_id res chain seq x y z
N THR A 1 -12.01 -32.93 28.49
CA THR A 1 -11.51 -31.54 28.58
C THR A 1 -11.80 -30.79 27.29
N THR A 2 -12.27 -29.55 27.38
CA THR A 2 -12.49 -28.68 26.22
C THR A 2 -11.43 -27.58 26.19
N THR A 3 -10.84 -27.34 25.02
CA THR A 3 -9.87 -26.28 24.79
C THR A 3 -10.34 -25.41 23.64
N THR A 4 -10.39 -24.10 23.86
CA THR A 4 -10.69 -23.11 22.82
C THR A 4 -9.44 -22.29 22.56
N THR A 5 -9.08 -22.13 21.29
CA THR A 5 -7.96 -21.32 20.84
C THR A 5 -8.48 -20.25 19.92
N THR A 6 -8.12 -19.01 20.22
CA THR A 6 -8.45 -17.84 19.39
C THR A 6 -7.15 -17.27 18.85
N THR A 7 -7.08 -17.15 17.54
CA THR A 7 -5.94 -16.56 16.82
C THR A 7 -6.42 -15.31 16.12
N THR A 8 -5.85 -14.18 16.50
CA THR A 8 -6.05 -12.90 15.82
C THR A 8 -4.81 -12.62 14.98
N THR A 9 -5.00 -12.27 13.72
CA THR A 9 -3.89 -11.86 12.82
C THR A 9 -4.20 -10.48 12.27
N THR A 10 -3.26 -9.56 12.44
CA THR A 10 -3.34 -8.21 11.89
C THR A 10 -2.24 -8.06 10.84
N THR A 11 -2.59 -7.59 9.67
CA THR A 11 -1.66 -7.35 8.56
C THR A 11 -1.87 -5.93 8.04
N THR A 12 -0.77 -5.19 7.96
CA THR A 12 -0.75 -3.85 7.35
C THR A 12 0.10 -3.92 6.09
N THR A 13 -0.43 -3.39 4.99
CA THR A 13 0.25 -3.30 3.71
C THR A 13 0.31 -1.85 3.27
N THR A 14 1.53 -1.37 3.01
CA THR A 14 1.79 -0.05 2.46
C THR A 14 2.22 -0.20 1.01
N THR A 15 1.65 0.60 0.12
CA THR A 15 2.02 0.65 -1.29
C THR A 15 2.31 2.10 -1.66
N THR A 16 3.56 2.36 -2.04
CA THR A 16 4.02 3.67 -2.52
C THR A 16 4.12 3.65 -4.03
N THR A 17 3.44 4.57 -4.69
CA THR A 17 3.50 4.77 -6.14
C THR A 17 4.12 6.13 -6.44
N THR A 18 5.18 6.14 -7.23
CA THR A 18 5.80 7.38 -7.74
C THR A 18 5.59 7.47 -9.23
N THR A 19 5.00 8.57 -9.69
CA THR A 19 4.81 8.89 -11.10
C THR A 19 5.72 10.05 -11.46
N THR A 20 6.54 9.85 -12.50
CA THR A 20 7.42 10.89 -13.05
C THR A 20 6.93 11.24 -14.45
N THR A 21 6.58 12.51 -14.65
CA THR A 21 6.16 13.04 -15.94
C THR A 21 7.18 14.05 -16.42
N THR A 22 7.84 13.75 -17.54
CA THR A 22 8.76 14.65 -18.20
C THR A 22 8.07 15.27 -19.41
N LYS A 23 7.96 16.61 -19.44
CA LYS A 23 7.45 17.33 -20.60
C LYS A 23 8.63 17.81 -21.44
N PRO A 24 8.80 17.32 -22.69
CA PRO A 24 9.85 17.83 -23.56
C PRO A 24 9.57 19.30 -23.88
N GLY A 25 10.63 20.12 -23.85
CA GLY A 25 10.57 21.53 -24.24
C GLY A 25 10.11 21.66 -25.69
N SER A 26 9.23 22.62 -25.97
CA SER A 26 8.85 22.97 -27.34
C SER A 26 9.94 23.86 -27.92
N GLY A 27 10.42 23.56 -29.13
CA GLY A 27 11.57 24.21 -29.79
C GLY A 27 11.46 25.69 -30.16
N GLY A 28 10.78 26.51 -29.35
CA GLY A 28 10.79 27.97 -29.40
C GLY A 28 11.46 28.52 -28.16
N LYS A 29 12.35 29.51 -28.36
CA LYS A 29 13.19 30.17 -27.35
C LYS A 29 12.46 30.31 -26.00
N GLY A 30 12.85 29.50 -25.01
CA GLY A 30 12.41 29.63 -23.61
C GLY A 30 11.33 28.67 -23.12
N THR A 31 11.41 27.36 -23.38
CA THR A 31 10.70 26.38 -22.54
C THR A 31 11.68 25.35 -21.97
N GLU A 32 11.82 25.40 -20.65
CA GLU A 32 12.62 24.44 -19.87
C GLU A 32 11.92 23.07 -19.87
N GLU A 33 12.70 22.01 -19.89
CA GLU A 33 12.19 20.66 -19.67
C GLU A 33 11.65 20.57 -18.25
N CYS A 34 10.34 20.38 -18.10
CA CYS A 34 9.72 20.26 -16.78
C CYS A 34 9.59 18.78 -16.43
N THR A 35 10.22 18.38 -15.32
CA THR A 35 9.96 17.07 -14.69
C THR A 35 9.05 17.27 -13.50
N MET A 36 7.91 16.60 -13.49
CA MET A 36 6.96 16.57 -12.37
C MET A 36 7.02 15.20 -11.69
N ILE A 37 7.10 15.20 -10.37
CA ILE A 37 7.11 13.99 -9.56
C ILE A 37 5.88 14.02 -8.66
N GLN A 38 5.07 12.97 -8.70
CA GLN A 38 3.93 12.76 -7.81
C GLN A 38 4.10 11.45 -7.07
N THR A 39 4.00 11.50 -5.75
CA THR A 39 4.02 10.31 -4.89
C THR A 39 2.64 10.10 -4.30
N THR A 40 2.18 8.85 -4.24
CA THR A 40 0.91 8.47 -3.63
C THR A 40 1.11 7.21 -2.82
N ASP A 41 0.80 7.29 -1.53
CA ASP A 41 0.87 6.17 -0.61
C ASP A 41 -0.53 5.64 -0.31
N THR A 42 -0.69 4.32 -0.39
CA THR A 42 -1.91 3.62 0.01
C THR A 42 -1.60 2.69 1.17
N TRP A 43 -2.44 2.73 2.21
CA TRP A 43 -2.28 1.95 3.43
C TRP A 43 -3.54 1.11 3.63
N VAL A 44 -3.37 -0.21 3.69
CA VAL A 44 -4.46 -1.16 3.92
C VAL A 44 -4.16 -1.93 5.19
N THR A 45 -5.10 -1.93 6.13
CA THR A 45 -5.03 -2.71 7.36
C THR A 45 -6.12 -3.78 7.32
N SER A 46 -5.74 -5.04 7.50
CA SER A 46 -6.65 -6.19 7.53
C SER A 46 -6.47 -6.96 8.83
N THR A 47 -7.58 -7.29 9.48
CA THR A 47 -7.58 -8.10 10.71
C THR A 47 -8.43 -9.34 10.48
N SER A 48 -7.90 -10.51 10.78
CA SER A 48 -8.63 -11.78 10.76
C SER A 48 -8.68 -12.40 12.16
N LEU A 49 -9.79 -13.09 12.43
CA LEU A 49 -10.02 -13.81 13.68
C LEU A 49 -10.37 -15.25 13.33
N HIS A 50 -9.58 -16.19 13.84
CA HIS A 50 -9.83 -17.61 13.73
C HIS A 50 -10.03 -18.20 15.12
N THR A 51 -11.14 -18.91 15.31
CA THR A 51 -11.45 -19.59 16.57
C THR A 51 -11.56 -21.08 16.31
N SER A 52 -10.86 -21.87 17.11
CA SER A 52 -10.88 -23.33 17.04
C SER A 52 -11.20 -23.93 18.42
N THR A 53 -11.99 -25.00 18.44
CA THR A 53 -12.39 -25.70 19.67
C THR A 53 -12.06 -27.17 19.55
N THR A 54 -11.31 -27.69 20.51
CA THR A 54 -10.93 -29.11 20.61
C THR A 54 -11.56 -29.72 21.86
N THR A 55 -12.22 -30.86 21.71
CA THR A 55 -12.75 -31.66 22.82
C THR A 55 -12.00 -32.98 22.89
N ARG A 56 -11.48 -33.33 24.07
CA ARG A 56 -10.83 -34.61 24.38
C ARG A 56 -11.50 -35.29 25.56
#